data_AF-A0A2V8TDG5-F1
#
_entry.id   AF-A0A2V8TDG5-F1
#
_cell.length_a   1.000
_cell.length_b   1.000
_cell.length_c   1.000
_cell.angle_alpha   90.00
_cell.angle_beta   90.00
_cell.angle_gamma   90.00
#
_symmetry.space_group_name_H-M   'P 1'
#
loop_
_entity.id
_entity.type
_entity.pdbx_description
1 polymer ?
#
loop_
_entity_poly.entity_id
_entity_poly.type
_entity_poly.pdbx_seq_one_letter_code
_entity_poly.pdbx_strand_id
1 'polypeptide(L)'
;MSHKGKIQITIMFIAGPEQVAEGDRIFKSHAAWMARTHHREGPKAMLLYNLVKGPERENAMDPSSKPTGNTIFVLTEVYESQAGMDDHWKQASENWEDFPAVGPWTSKIKVKALHGSPVIHSLW
;
A
#
# COMPACT_ATOMS: atom_id res chain seq x y z
N MET A 1 -9.84 3.01 -17.46
CA MET A 1 -10.64 1.78 -17.31
C MET A 1 -11.04 1.76 -15.86
N SER A 2 -12.34 1.85 -15.60
CA SER A 2 -12.86 1.94 -14.24
C SER A 2 -12.49 0.70 -13.44
N HIS A 3 -12.06 0.90 -12.19
CA HIS A 3 -11.81 -0.17 -11.23
C HIS A 3 -13.07 -0.55 -10.43
N LYS A 4 -14.26 -0.04 -10.80
CA LYS A 4 -15.51 -0.34 -10.07
C LYS A 4 -15.75 -1.85 -9.98
N GLY A 5 -16.01 -2.34 -8.78
CA GLY A 5 -16.21 -3.75 -8.48
C GLY A 5 -14.92 -4.59 -8.35
N LYS A 6 -13.75 -4.04 -8.73
CA LYS A 6 -12.45 -4.67 -8.49
C LYS A 6 -12.08 -4.61 -7.01
N ILE A 7 -11.15 -5.45 -6.58
CA ILE A 7 -10.76 -5.55 -5.17
C ILE A 7 -9.62 -4.59 -4.89
N GLN A 8 -9.76 -3.74 -3.86
CA GLN A 8 -8.74 -2.77 -3.48
C GLN A 8 -8.20 -3.02 -2.08
N ILE A 9 -6.89 -2.84 -1.94
CA ILE A 9 -6.22 -2.59 -0.67
C ILE A 9 -5.79 -1.13 -0.64
N THR A 10 -6.00 -0.46 0.49
CA THR A 10 -5.37 0.84 0.76
C THR A 10 -4.85 0.88 2.18
N ILE A 11 -3.57 1.17 2.33
CA ILE A 11 -2.90 1.25 3.62
C ILE A 11 -2.18 2.58 3.74
N MET A 12 -2.45 3.28 4.84
CA MET A 12 -1.72 4.47 5.26
C MET A 12 -0.80 4.12 6.43
N PHE A 13 0.49 4.40 6.27
CA PHE A 13 1.52 4.22 7.29
C PHE A 13 2.02 5.60 7.71
N ILE A 14 1.82 5.97 8.97
CA ILE A 14 2.18 7.29 9.51
C ILE A 14 3.41 7.11 10.40
N ALA A 15 4.57 7.44 9.84
CA ALA A 15 5.87 7.25 10.45
C ALA A 15 6.40 8.57 11.04
N GLY A 16 6.94 8.50 12.26
CA GLY A 16 7.82 9.56 12.77
C GLY A 16 9.15 9.60 12.02
N PRO A 17 9.93 10.69 12.12
CA PRO A 17 11.15 10.91 11.33
C PRO A 17 12.14 9.73 11.35
N GLU A 18 12.28 9.10 12.51
CA GLU A 18 13.19 7.98 12.77
C GLU A 18 12.76 6.65 12.16
N GLN A 19 11.51 6.55 11.68
CA GLN A 19 10.98 5.37 10.99
C GLN A 19 10.87 5.55 9.47
N VAL A 20 11.15 6.75 8.93
CA VAL A 20 10.99 7.05 7.51
C VAL A 20 11.98 6.26 6.65
N ALA A 21 13.25 6.21 7.06
CA ALA A 21 14.30 5.52 6.31
C ALA A 21 14.01 4.01 6.18
N GLU A 22 13.49 3.39 7.24
CA GLU A 22 13.10 1.97 7.20
C GLU A 22 11.87 1.75 6.32
N GLY A 23 10.88 2.66 6.36
CA GLY A 23 9.75 2.63 5.44
C GLY A 23 10.18 2.71 3.98
N ASP A 24 11.08 3.64 3.64
CA ASP A 24 11.63 3.78 2.29
C ASP A 24 12.35 2.52 1.83
N ARG A 25 13.13 1.87 2.71
CA ARG A 25 13.82 0.62 2.42
C ARG A 25 12.84 -0.52 2.14
N ILE A 26 11.86 -0.74 3.03
CA ILE A 26 10.83 -1.78 2.90
C ILE A 26 10.06 -1.58 1.60
N PHE A 27 9.60 -0.37 1.32
CA PHE A 27 8.79 -0.12 0.14
C PHE A 27 9.56 -0.16 -1.19
N LYS A 28 10.86 0.17 -1.18
CA LYS A 28 11.72 -0.04 -2.34
C LYS A 28 11.83 -1.54 -2.68
N SER A 29 12.01 -2.37 -1.66
CA SER A 29 12.01 -3.83 -1.80
C SER A 29 10.65 -4.35 -2.27
N HIS A 30 9.57 -3.86 -1.67
CA HIS A 30 8.21 -4.19 -2.06
C HIS A 30 7.93 -3.87 -3.53
N ALA A 31 8.24 -2.67 -4.01
CA ALA A 31 8.03 -2.30 -5.40
C ALA A 31 8.81 -3.19 -6.38
N ALA A 32 10.07 -3.53 -6.06
CA ALA A 32 10.88 -4.45 -6.86
C ALA A 32 10.31 -5.88 -6.87
N TRP A 33 9.74 -6.33 -5.75
CA TRP A 33 9.06 -7.61 -5.64
C TRP A 33 7.73 -7.64 -6.41
N MET A 34 6.90 -6.61 -6.29
CA MET A 34 5.66 -6.47 -7.05
C MET A 34 5.92 -6.52 -8.55
N ALA A 35 6.93 -5.78 -9.03
CA ALA A 35 7.27 -5.71 -10.45
C ALA A 35 7.68 -7.06 -11.06
N ARG A 36 8.33 -7.95 -10.29
CA ARG A 36 8.82 -9.25 -10.78
C ARG A 36 7.81 -10.39 -10.62
N THR A 37 6.86 -10.28 -9.69
CA THR A 37 5.97 -11.40 -9.30
C THR A 37 4.52 -11.23 -9.73
N HIS A 38 4.04 -9.99 -9.92
CA HIS A 38 2.62 -9.75 -10.21
C HIS A 38 2.35 -9.63 -11.70
N HIS A 39 1.34 -10.35 -12.17
CA HIS A 39 0.89 -10.30 -13.55
C HIS A 39 -0.14 -9.17 -13.75
N ARG A 40 -0.25 -8.68 -14.99
CA ARG A 40 -1.21 -7.62 -15.37
C ARG A 40 -2.50 -8.14 -16.00
N GLU A 41 -2.61 -9.46 -16.20
CA GLU A 41 -3.72 -10.10 -16.89
C GLU A 41 -4.20 -11.35 -16.15
N GLY A 42 -5.43 -11.76 -16.43
CA GLY A 42 -6.06 -12.93 -15.82
C GLY A 42 -6.67 -12.67 -14.44
N PRO A 43 -7.26 -13.71 -13.82
CA PRO A 43 -8.06 -13.56 -12.59
C PRO A 43 -7.27 -13.10 -11.36
N LYS A 44 -5.94 -13.23 -11.40
CA LYS A 44 -5.01 -12.79 -10.33
C LYS A 44 -4.32 -11.46 -10.65
N ALA A 45 -4.71 -10.77 -11.71
CA ALA A 45 -4.01 -9.57 -12.15
C ALA A 45 -4.00 -8.49 -11.07
N MET A 46 -2.86 -7.83 -10.95
CA MET A 46 -2.74 -6.53 -10.29
C MET A 46 -2.92 -5.44 -11.35
N LEU A 47 -4.00 -4.68 -11.22
CA LEU A 47 -4.42 -3.63 -12.14
C LEU A 47 -3.78 -2.28 -11.82
N LEU A 48 -3.52 -2.02 -10.54
CA LEU A 48 -2.90 -0.79 -10.06
C LEU A 48 -2.00 -1.09 -8.87
N TYR A 49 -0.83 -0.44 -8.86
CA TYR A 49 0.07 -0.35 -7.73
C TYR A 49 0.56 1.10 -7.64
N ASN A 50 0.19 1.78 -6.57
CA ASN A 50 0.69 3.11 -6.27
C ASN A 50 1.21 3.14 -4.84
N LEU A 51 2.43 3.62 -4.69
CA LEU A 51 2.95 4.04 -3.40
C LEU A 51 3.27 5.53 -3.50
N VAL A 52 2.65 6.33 -2.64
CA VAL A 52 2.93 7.76 -2.53
C VAL A 52 3.39 8.09 -1.12
N LYS A 53 4.20 9.14 -0.99
CA LYS A 53 4.76 9.60 0.28
C LYS A 53 4.66 11.12 0.40
N GLY A 54 4.34 11.63 1.59
CA GLY A 54 4.27 13.06 1.84
C GLY A 54 4.13 13.40 3.33
N PRO A 55 4.14 14.70 3.69
CA PRO A 55 3.98 15.12 5.08
C PRO A 55 2.55 14.85 5.57
N GLU A 56 2.43 14.36 6.82
CA GLU A 56 1.15 14.41 7.54
C GLU A 56 0.81 15.87 7.86
N ARG A 57 -0.45 16.23 7.64
CA ARG A 57 -0.98 17.59 7.82
C ARG A 57 -1.76 17.68 9.12
N GLU A 58 -1.66 18.82 9.83
CA GLU A 58 -2.44 19.08 11.05
C GLU A 58 -3.96 19.01 10.78
N ASN A 59 -4.38 19.48 9.60
CA ASN A 59 -5.75 19.30 9.12
C ASN A 59 -5.75 18.43 7.85
N ALA A 60 -6.25 17.20 7.97
CA ALA A 60 -6.28 16.22 6.87
C ALA A 60 -7.13 16.66 5.67
N MET A 61 -8.05 17.61 5.84
CA MET A 61 -8.91 18.16 4.78
C MET A 61 -8.40 19.47 4.20
N ASP A 62 -7.26 19.99 4.67
CA ASP A 62 -6.64 21.22 4.19
C ASP A 62 -5.18 20.96 3.77
N PRO A 63 -4.88 20.90 2.47
CA PRO A 63 -3.53 20.64 1.98
C PRO A 63 -2.54 21.77 2.28
N SER A 64 -3.02 22.96 2.62
CA SER A 64 -2.20 24.12 2.99
C SER A 64 -1.81 24.13 4.47
N SER A 65 -2.44 23.29 5.30
CA SER A 65 -2.17 23.25 6.73
C SER A 65 -0.74 22.79 7.04
N LYS A 66 -0.27 23.17 8.23
CA LYS A 66 1.10 22.90 8.68
C LYS A 66 1.36 21.39 8.74
N PRO A 67 2.60 20.96 8.47
CA PRO A 67 2.99 19.57 8.68
C PRO A 67 3.07 19.25 10.18
N THR A 68 2.71 18.03 10.58
CA THR A 68 2.84 17.55 11.97
C THR A 68 4.27 17.15 12.36
N GLY A 69 5.15 17.01 11.36
CA GLY A 69 6.48 16.41 11.51
C GLY A 69 6.52 14.92 11.16
N ASN A 70 5.37 14.24 11.04
CA ASN A 70 5.31 12.86 10.56
C ASN A 70 5.27 12.78 9.03
N THR A 71 5.59 11.61 8.50
CA THR A 71 5.49 11.26 7.08
C THR A 71 4.42 10.20 6.90
N ILE A 72 3.55 10.37 5.91
CA ILE A 72 2.56 9.37 5.48
C ILE A 72 3.08 8.67 4.24
N PHE A 73 3.08 7.35 4.26
CA PHE A 73 3.12 6.50 3.07
C PHE A 73 1.71 5.99 2.79
N VAL A 74 1.24 6.07 1.55
CA VAL A 74 -0.03 5.50 1.13
C VAL A 74 0.22 4.49 0.02
N LEU A 75 -0.06 3.22 0.33
CA LEU A 75 -0.07 2.12 -0.62
C LEU A 75 -1.50 1.90 -1.09
N THR A 76 -1.72 1.94 -2.39
CA THR A 76 -2.99 1.59 -3.03
C THR A 76 -2.72 0.51 -4.07
N GLU A 77 -3.45 -0.58 -3.95
CA GLU A 77 -3.36 -1.73 -4.86
C GLU A 77 -4.76 -2.11 -5.31
N VAL A 78 -4.92 -2.38 -6.60
CA VAL A 78 -6.19 -2.89 -7.15
C VAL A 78 -5.93 -4.19 -7.86
N TYR A 79 -6.72 -5.19 -7.52
CA TYR A 79 -6.68 -6.54 -8.08
C TYR A 79 -7.95 -6.85 -8.85
N GLU A 80 -7.80 -7.67 -9.88
CA GLU A 80 -8.91 -8.13 -10.71
C GLU A 80 -10.01 -8.80 -9.87
N SER A 81 -9.62 -9.59 -8.87
CA SER A 81 -10.53 -10.34 -8.00
C SER A 81 -9.94 -10.59 -6.62
N GLN A 82 -10.75 -11.15 -5.71
CA GLN A 82 -10.31 -11.59 -4.39
C GLN A 82 -9.16 -12.59 -4.47
N ALA A 83 -9.18 -13.48 -5.47
CA ALA A 83 -8.13 -14.47 -5.69
C ALA A 83 -6.78 -13.84 -6.02
N GLY A 84 -6.75 -12.65 -6.65
CA GLY A 84 -5.50 -11.92 -6.88
C GLY A 84 -4.93 -11.34 -5.59
N MET A 85 -5.80 -10.82 -4.71
CA MET A 85 -5.39 -10.31 -3.42
C MET A 85 -4.87 -11.42 -2.50
N ASP A 86 -5.57 -12.56 -2.44
CA ASP A 86 -5.16 -13.70 -1.62
C ASP A 86 -3.82 -14.27 -2.09
N ASP A 87 -3.62 -14.32 -3.41
CA ASP A 87 -2.35 -14.71 -4.01
C ASP A 87 -1.22 -13.74 -3.64
N HIS A 88 -1.46 -12.42 -3.67
CA HIS A 88 -0.49 -11.42 -3.21
C HIS A 88 -0.03 -11.67 -1.77
N TRP A 89 -0.96 -11.86 -0.83
CA TRP A 89 -0.62 -12.10 0.58
C TRP A 89 0.14 -13.41 0.78
N LYS A 90 -0.29 -14.46 0.08
CA LYS A 90 0.41 -15.75 0.10
C LYS A 90 1.85 -15.58 -0.39
N GLN A 91 2.04 -15.00 -1.57
CA GLN A 91 3.36 -14.76 -2.14
C GLN A 91 4.22 -13.90 -1.22
N ALA A 92 3.68 -12.81 -0.67
CA ALA A 92 4.41 -11.95 0.26
C ALA A 92 5.00 -12.75 1.43
N SER A 93 4.20 -13.64 2.04
CA SER A 93 4.66 -14.47 3.15
C SER A 93 5.67 -15.55 2.76
N GLU A 94 5.63 -16.04 1.52
CA GLU A 94 6.46 -17.15 1.06
C GLU A 94 7.76 -16.70 0.37
N ASN A 95 7.76 -15.55 -0.31
CA ASN A 95 8.82 -15.20 -1.26
C ASN A 95 9.23 -13.71 -1.29
N TRP A 96 8.63 -12.84 -0.48
CA TRP A 96 9.13 -11.47 -0.32
C TRP A 96 10.14 -11.39 0.84
N GLU A 97 11.41 -11.14 0.50
CA GLU A 97 12.55 -11.13 1.42
C GLU A 97 12.38 -10.20 2.63
N ASP A 98 11.69 -9.07 2.47
CA ASP A 98 11.50 -8.07 3.52
C ASP A 98 10.15 -8.19 4.25
N PHE A 99 9.32 -9.18 3.91
CA PHE A 99 8.06 -9.42 4.61
C PHE A 99 8.25 -9.58 6.15
N PRO A 100 9.30 -10.28 6.65
CA PRO A 100 9.56 -10.35 8.09
C PRO A 100 9.84 -9.01 8.78
N ALA A 101 10.29 -7.98 8.03
CA ALA A 101 10.56 -6.65 8.58
C ALA A 101 9.29 -5.78 8.73
N VAL A 102 8.21 -6.11 8.01
CA VAL A 102 6.96 -5.33 8.01
C VAL A 102 6.33 -5.28 9.40
N GLY A 103 6.20 -6.41 10.09
CA GLY A 103 5.62 -6.47 11.44
C GLY A 103 6.37 -5.61 12.47
N PRO A 104 7.70 -5.79 12.62
CA PRO A 104 8.53 -4.97 13.49
C PRO A 104 8.54 -3.47 13.17
N TRP A 105 8.42 -3.09 11.91
CA TRP A 105 8.33 -1.68 11.52
C TRP A 105 6.94 -1.10 11.80
N THR A 106 5.88 -1.82 11.41
CA THR A 106 4.48 -1.38 11.61
C THR A 106 4.10 -1.25 13.08
N SER A 107 4.72 -2.02 13.98
CA SER A 107 4.50 -1.88 15.44
C SER A 107 5.05 -0.59 16.05
N LYS A 108 5.91 0.13 15.33
CA LYS A 108 6.53 1.40 15.77
C LYS A 108 5.85 2.65 15.19
N ILE A 109 4.84 2.47 14.35
CA ILE A 109 4.17 3.55 13.62
C ILE A 109 2.65 3.39 13.73
N LYS A 110 1.89 4.38 13.24
CA LYS A 110 0.43 4.22 13.13
C LYS A 110 0.08 3.67 11.75
N VAL A 111 -0.83 2.71 11.71
CA VAL A 111 -1.30 2.10 10.46
C VAL A 111 -2.83 2.20 10.39
N LYS A 112 -3.35 2.60 9.22
CA LYS A 112 -4.78 2.53 8.89
C LYS A 112 -4.92 1.79 7.58
N ALA A 113 -5.77 0.77 7.53
CA ALA A 113 -5.93 -0.06 6.36
C ALA A 113 -7.39 -0.38 6.06
N LEU A 114 -7.71 -0.48 4.77
CA LEU A 114 -8.88 -1.18 4.27
C LEU A 114 -8.40 -2.27 3.31
N HIS A 115 -8.67 -3.52 3.65
CA HIS A 115 -8.27 -4.68 2.85
C HIS A 115 -9.47 -5.24 2.09
N GLY A 116 -9.22 -5.77 0.89
CA GLY A 116 -10.11 -6.74 0.25
C GLY A 116 -11.53 -6.28 -0.02
N SER A 117 -11.72 -5.00 -0.31
CA SER A 117 -13.06 -4.44 -0.50
C SER A 117 -13.32 -4.08 -1.97
N PRO A 118 -14.52 -4.37 -2.51
CA PRO A 118 -14.89 -3.91 -3.84
C PRO A 118 -14.89 -2.38 -3.93
N VAL A 119 -14.31 -1.84 -5.00
CA VAL A 119 -14.37 -0.41 -5.31
C VAL A 119 -15.82 -0.03 -5.64
N ILE A 120 -16.44 0.79 -4.79
CA ILE A 120 -17.84 1.21 -4.95
C ILE A 120 -18.04 2.28 -6.04
N HIS A 121 -17.05 3.16 -6.21
CA HIS A 121 -17.03 4.21 -7.22
C HIS A 121 -15.61 4.35 -7.81
N SER A 122 -15.51 4.35 -9.13
CA SER A 122 -14.29 4.66 -9.87
C SER A 122 -14.69 5.31 -11.18
N LEU A 123 -14.28 6.55 -11.37
CA LEU A 123 -14.44 7.25 -12.63
C LEU A 123 -13.27 6.87 -13.55
N TRP A 124 -13.56 6.73 -14.85
CA TRP A 124 -12.66 6.42 -15.97
C TRP A 124 -12.00 5.04 -16.01
#